data_AF-A0A349USF3-F1
#
_entry.id   AF-A0A349USF3-F1
#
_cell.length_a   1.000
_cell.length_b   1.000
_cell.length_c   1.000
_cell.angle_alpha   90.00
_cell.angle_beta   90.00
_cell.angle_gamma   90.00
#
_symmetry.space_group_name_H-M   'P 1'
#
loop_
_entity.id
_entity.type
_entity.pdbx_description
1 polymer ?
#
loop_
_entity_poly.entity_id
_entity_poly.type
_entity_poly.pdbx_seq_one_letter_code
_entity_poly.pdbx_strand_id
1 'polypeptide(L)'
;MKTIETPCHGVFRMNDSTRRTEKTHPTFATALFLLAIALTAISAMADDPPAAKSQATVQSARFSDKGLSIGAGTMGNFTLEYPVLSGDDNKTHKPIEVRPSGNQSTVKYDGGMLLKLSFDKGQLAMTFSNIPGSIKKFRMDMQLGFGWVNGGKYKVAGQDEKPFPAEKPDKPHLFQGNATSITLTNHEGKTLQFGLPDYSYLQLQDNREWGWKMFHMMFMIPYNPGHKVHAIRIGGQAGDGKSQVLVDDLGQNATMDWPQKVKSVAELLKDVEAEKAYYDSLNPPQWDTYGGLPGSGQKLGLKKTGFFHVEKKGERWILVDPEGNAFFHLGICCFGPAAYTYVEGRREQYAWLPPVEGEYRTAWGRDNYWSRTAISFHLANMIRKYGQPMTPETFTEHMIPRVRKFGFNSGGAFSSGRTDEHVKRNFSYVSHLPIQPWSGIPFLGSGVRETFDPFDEKIRQRIDQNFAKSVASRADDPLVIGY
;
A
#
# COMPACT_ATOMS: atom_id res chain seq x y z
N MET A 1 -34.00 -49.77 27.11
CA MET A 1 -34.90 -50.10 25.99
C MET A 1 -34.05 -50.12 24.72
N LYS A 2 -33.81 -51.34 24.19
CA LYS A 2 -33.39 -51.78 22.82
C LYS A 2 -32.59 -50.76 21.99
N THR A 3 -31.29 -50.88 21.63
CA THR A 3 -30.46 -52.00 21.11
C THR A 3 -31.11 -52.85 20.03
N ILE A 4 -30.63 -52.72 18.78
CA ILE A 4 -30.49 -53.73 17.69
C ILE A 4 -29.42 -53.13 16.72
N GLU A 5 -28.17 -53.57 16.70
CA GLU A 5 -27.56 -54.75 16.05
C GLU A 5 -27.37 -54.67 14.52
N THR A 6 -26.09 -54.77 14.13
CA THR A 6 -25.43 -55.10 12.84
C THR A 6 -25.90 -56.46 12.26
N PRO A 7 -25.53 -56.98 11.05
CA PRO A 7 -24.11 -57.24 10.65
C PRO A 7 -23.76 -57.47 9.14
N CYS A 8 -22.47 -57.79 8.90
CA CYS A 8 -21.89 -58.65 7.83
C CYS A 8 -21.88 -58.14 6.36
N HIS A 9 -20.94 -58.47 5.45
CA HIS A 9 -19.67 -59.23 5.40
C HIS A 9 -19.02 -58.90 4.03
N GLY A 10 -17.70 -59.04 3.87
CA GLY A 10 -17.08 -58.95 2.53
C GLY A 10 -15.57 -58.76 2.49
N VAL A 11 -14.82 -59.71 3.07
CA VAL A 11 -13.37 -59.86 2.90
C VAL A 11 -13.09 -60.53 1.55
N PHE A 12 -12.13 -60.03 0.76
CA PHE A 12 -11.25 -60.89 -0.05
C PHE A 12 -9.84 -60.29 -0.09
N ARG A 13 -8.86 -61.13 0.22
CA ARG A 13 -7.42 -60.88 0.28
C ARG A 13 -6.74 -61.98 -0.56
N MET A 14 -5.49 -61.70 -0.96
CA MET A 14 -4.47 -62.61 -1.52
C MET A 14 -4.68 -63.01 -2.98
N ASN A 15 -3.67 -63.25 -3.83
CA ASN A 15 -2.19 -63.23 -3.76
C ASN A 15 -1.75 -63.37 -5.24
N ASP A 16 -0.75 -62.65 -5.76
CA ASP A 16 0.71 -62.83 -5.59
C ASP A 16 1.36 -63.49 -6.82
N SER A 17 2.55 -62.98 -7.13
CA SER A 17 3.64 -63.59 -7.92
C SER A 17 3.42 -63.71 -9.44
N THR A 18 4.35 -63.30 -10.31
CA THR A 18 5.79 -63.67 -10.35
C THR A 18 6.52 -62.67 -11.30
N ARG A 19 7.64 -62.04 -10.89
CA ARG A 19 9.07 -62.45 -11.09
C ARG A 19 9.45 -62.58 -12.58
N ARG A 20 10.61 -62.17 -13.10
CA ARG A 20 11.97 -61.72 -12.66
C ARG A 20 12.71 -61.39 -13.99
N THR A 21 13.66 -60.46 -14.13
CA THR A 21 15.11 -60.51 -13.82
C THR A 21 15.73 -59.19 -14.35
N GLU A 22 16.47 -58.38 -13.57
CA GLU A 22 17.96 -58.41 -13.35
C GLU A 22 18.78 -58.47 -14.65
N LYS A 23 19.88 -57.75 -14.93
CA LYS A 23 20.85 -56.81 -14.28
C LYS A 23 21.58 -56.11 -15.47
N THR A 24 22.17 -54.91 -15.40
CA THR A 24 23.53 -54.61 -14.89
C THR A 24 23.85 -53.10 -15.03
N HIS A 25 24.57 -52.52 -14.05
CA HIS A 25 25.29 -51.22 -14.05
C HIS A 25 26.64 -51.34 -14.82
N PRO A 26 27.42 -50.27 -15.19
CA PRO A 26 27.77 -49.12 -14.31
C PRO A 26 28.18 -47.73 -14.90
N THR A 27 28.25 -46.74 -13.98
CA THR A 27 29.26 -45.66 -13.79
C THR A 27 29.47 -44.45 -14.74
N PHE A 28 29.43 -43.26 -14.10
CA PHE A 28 30.25 -42.04 -14.24
C PHE A 28 30.27 -41.18 -15.54
N ALA A 29 29.74 -39.95 -15.36
CA ALA A 29 30.40 -38.65 -15.55
C ALA A 29 30.69 -38.07 -16.97
N THR A 30 30.22 -36.81 -17.10
CA THR A 30 30.80 -35.67 -17.87
C THR A 30 30.52 -35.52 -19.37
N ALA A 31 29.59 -34.59 -19.65
CA ALA A 31 29.68 -33.44 -20.57
C ALA A 31 30.14 -33.57 -22.05
N LEU A 32 29.31 -32.93 -22.90
CA LEU A 32 29.65 -32.17 -24.11
C LEU A 32 30.16 -32.95 -25.35
N PHE A 33 29.31 -33.13 -26.37
CA PHE A 33 29.23 -32.29 -27.59
C PHE A 33 28.42 -32.98 -28.72
N LEU A 34 27.51 -32.21 -29.33
CA LEU A 34 26.99 -32.28 -30.71
C LEU A 34 26.72 -33.65 -31.39
N LEU A 35 25.44 -33.93 -31.67
CA LEU A 35 25.04 -34.23 -33.05
C LEU A 35 23.59 -33.82 -33.32
N ALA A 36 23.44 -33.06 -34.39
CA ALA A 36 22.21 -32.53 -34.94
C ALA A 36 21.44 -33.58 -35.76
N ILE A 37 20.26 -33.15 -36.21
CA ILE A 37 19.43 -33.73 -37.28
C ILE A 37 18.42 -34.80 -36.80
N ALA A 38 17.22 -34.35 -36.45
CA ALA A 38 15.98 -34.84 -37.08
C ALA A 38 14.78 -34.02 -36.58
N LEU A 39 14.18 -33.26 -37.51
CA LEU A 39 12.75 -33.08 -37.78
C LEU A 39 12.48 -31.64 -38.27
N THR A 40 12.57 -31.51 -39.58
CA THR A 40 11.97 -30.44 -40.38
C THR A 40 10.57 -30.84 -40.84
N ALA A 41 9.74 -29.81 -41.03
CA ALA A 41 8.39 -29.76 -41.62
C ALA A 41 7.25 -30.22 -40.69
N ILE A 42 6.19 -29.43 -40.46
CA ILE A 42 5.43 -28.61 -41.42
C ILE A 42 4.96 -27.32 -40.70
N SER A 43 5.29 -26.15 -41.24
CA SER A 43 4.64 -24.89 -40.90
C SER A 43 4.08 -24.31 -42.19
N ALA A 44 2.75 -24.24 -42.28
CA ALA A 44 2.04 -23.63 -43.39
C ALA A 44 1.49 -22.28 -42.91
N MET A 45 2.08 -21.22 -43.46
CA MET A 45 1.47 -19.96 -43.92
C MET A 45 0.17 -19.53 -43.22
N ALA A 46 0.31 -18.66 -42.22
CA ALA A 46 -0.59 -17.54 -42.01
C ALA A 46 0.32 -16.31 -41.86
N ASP A 47 0.11 -15.28 -42.69
CA ASP A 47 0.88 -14.04 -42.65
C ASP A 47 0.72 -13.35 -41.29
N ASP A 48 1.74 -13.46 -40.44
CA ASP A 48 1.88 -12.65 -39.24
C ASP A 48 2.19 -11.20 -39.65
N PRO A 49 1.40 -10.19 -39.21
CA PRO A 49 1.79 -8.80 -39.39
C PRO A 49 3.06 -8.51 -38.57
N PRO A 50 3.93 -7.59 -39.01
CA PRO A 50 5.26 -7.43 -38.46
C PRO A 50 5.23 -7.07 -36.97
N ALA A 51 5.99 -7.82 -36.18
CA ALA A 51 6.13 -7.62 -34.75
C ALA A 51 6.65 -6.20 -34.44
N ALA A 52 5.79 -5.35 -33.89
CA ALA A 52 6.18 -4.06 -33.35
C ALA A 52 7.03 -4.25 -32.09
N LYS A 53 8.25 -3.71 -32.10
CA LYS A 53 9.08 -3.54 -30.90
C LYS A 53 8.40 -2.53 -29.96
N SER A 54 7.62 -2.97 -28.97
CA SER A 54 7.09 -2.08 -27.92
C SER A 54 7.06 -2.76 -26.55
N GLN A 55 8.14 -2.63 -25.80
CA GLN A 55 8.26 -3.15 -24.42
C GLN A 55 8.87 -2.16 -23.44
N ALA A 56 9.17 -0.93 -23.86
CA ALA A 56 10.16 -0.10 -23.17
C ALA A 56 9.67 0.51 -21.82
N THR A 57 8.39 0.42 -21.48
CA THR A 57 7.84 1.07 -20.26
C THR A 57 7.34 0.10 -19.17
N VAL A 58 6.87 -1.10 -19.53
CA VAL A 58 6.40 -2.08 -18.53
C VAL A 58 7.63 -2.80 -17.96
N GLN A 59 8.13 -2.32 -16.83
CA GLN A 59 9.33 -2.86 -16.19
C GLN A 59 9.04 -4.13 -15.39
N SER A 60 7.83 -4.25 -14.84
CA SER A 60 7.39 -5.46 -14.15
C SER A 60 5.87 -5.63 -14.26
N ALA A 61 5.43 -6.89 -14.25
CA ALA A 61 4.02 -7.23 -14.21
C ALA A 61 3.83 -8.53 -13.42
N ARG A 62 3.00 -8.48 -12.36
CA ARG A 62 2.76 -9.63 -11.48
C ARG A 62 1.33 -9.61 -10.97
N PHE A 63 0.70 -10.76 -10.87
CA PHE A 63 -0.62 -10.86 -10.24
C PHE A 63 -0.51 -10.75 -8.71
N SER A 64 -1.47 -10.03 -8.13
CA SER A 64 -1.72 -9.86 -6.71
C SER A 64 -3.13 -10.36 -6.33
N ASP A 65 -3.53 -10.17 -5.08
CA ASP A 65 -4.90 -10.38 -4.61
C ASP A 65 -5.92 -9.43 -5.25
N LYS A 66 -5.47 -8.27 -5.76
CA LYS A 66 -6.35 -7.25 -6.36
C LYS A 66 -6.45 -7.32 -7.89
N GLY A 67 -5.40 -7.80 -8.56
CA GLY A 67 -5.35 -7.84 -10.02
C GLY A 67 -3.94 -7.94 -10.58
N LEU A 68 -3.74 -7.52 -11.83
CA LEU A 68 -2.41 -7.42 -12.43
C LEU A 68 -1.76 -6.10 -11.98
N SER A 69 -0.73 -6.20 -11.15
CA SER A 69 0.12 -5.07 -10.78
C SER A 69 1.13 -4.81 -11.90
N ILE A 70 1.11 -3.60 -12.44
CA ILE A 70 1.94 -3.14 -13.57
C ILE A 70 2.88 -2.05 -13.04
N GLY A 71 4.18 -2.36 -12.97
CA GLY A 71 5.22 -1.39 -12.64
C GLY A 71 5.71 -0.69 -13.90
N ALA A 72 5.45 0.62 -14.02
CA ALA A 72 5.77 1.42 -15.20
C ALA A 72 6.83 2.51 -14.91
N GLY A 73 7.79 2.20 -14.03
CA GLY A 73 8.86 3.12 -13.63
C GLY A 73 8.31 4.43 -13.04
N THR A 74 8.79 5.57 -13.55
CA THR A 74 8.38 6.93 -13.11
C THR A 74 6.91 7.26 -13.40
N MET A 75 6.22 6.49 -14.24
CA MET A 75 4.77 6.61 -14.40
C MET A 75 4.01 6.12 -13.17
N GLY A 76 4.66 5.29 -12.34
CA GLY A 76 4.09 4.72 -11.13
C GLY A 76 3.72 3.25 -11.27
N ASN A 77 3.05 2.74 -10.23
CA ASN A 77 2.51 1.39 -10.18
C ASN A 77 1.00 1.43 -10.37
N PHE A 78 0.49 0.62 -11.29
CA PHE A 78 -0.94 0.52 -11.58
C PHE A 78 -1.44 -0.86 -11.20
N THR A 79 -2.72 -0.95 -10.82
CA THR A 79 -3.39 -2.24 -10.65
C THR A 79 -4.56 -2.27 -11.60
N LEU A 80 -4.49 -3.18 -12.57
CA LEU A 80 -5.63 -3.52 -13.41
C LEU A 80 -6.39 -4.65 -12.70
N GLU A 81 -7.59 -4.34 -12.20
CA GLU A 81 -8.41 -5.25 -11.39
C GLU A 81 -8.84 -6.49 -12.16
N TYR A 82 -9.08 -7.60 -11.46
CA TYR A 82 -9.59 -8.81 -12.08
C TYR A 82 -10.95 -8.59 -12.77
N PRO A 83 -11.25 -9.30 -13.88
CA PRO A 83 -12.48 -9.08 -14.62
C PRO A 83 -13.74 -9.30 -13.76
N VAL A 84 -14.68 -8.37 -13.83
CA VAL A 84 -16.05 -8.52 -13.31
C VAL A 84 -16.95 -8.92 -14.46
N LEU A 85 -17.63 -10.07 -14.35
CA LEU A 85 -18.49 -10.58 -15.42
C LEU A 85 -19.90 -10.00 -15.28
N SER A 86 -20.61 -9.84 -16.40
CA SER A 86 -22.02 -9.43 -16.36
C SER A 86 -22.82 -9.98 -17.53
N GLY A 87 -24.12 -10.19 -17.29
CA GLY A 87 -25.11 -10.57 -18.28
C GLY A 87 -25.94 -9.39 -18.78
N ASP A 88 -26.97 -9.70 -19.58
CA ASP A 88 -27.93 -8.71 -20.12
C ASP A 88 -28.83 -8.10 -19.03
N ASP A 89 -29.03 -8.82 -17.93
CA ASP A 89 -29.76 -8.37 -16.75
C ASP A 89 -28.98 -7.35 -15.89
N ASN A 90 -27.77 -6.96 -16.33
CA ASN A 90 -26.80 -6.15 -15.58
C ASN A 90 -26.42 -6.73 -14.21
N LYS A 91 -26.72 -8.00 -13.93
CA LYS A 91 -26.20 -8.67 -12.74
C LYS A 91 -24.69 -8.84 -12.91
N THR A 92 -23.95 -8.49 -11.87
CA THR A 92 -22.48 -8.57 -11.88
C THR A 92 -22.00 -9.73 -11.04
N HIS A 93 -20.96 -10.41 -11.54
CA HIS A 93 -20.30 -11.53 -10.91
C HIS A 93 -18.86 -11.12 -10.64
N LYS A 94 -18.57 -10.81 -9.37
CA LYS A 94 -17.23 -10.44 -8.91
C LYS A 94 -16.42 -11.69 -8.58
N PRO A 95 -15.09 -11.65 -8.67
CA PRO A 95 -14.21 -12.70 -8.15
C PRO A 95 -14.57 -13.04 -6.70
N ILE A 96 -14.75 -14.33 -6.39
CA ILE A 96 -14.96 -14.83 -5.02
C ILE A 96 -13.71 -15.49 -4.45
N GLU A 97 -12.80 -15.93 -5.31
CA GLU A 97 -11.51 -16.52 -4.94
C GLU A 97 -10.48 -16.18 -6.01
N VAL A 98 -9.29 -15.74 -5.61
CA VAL A 98 -8.16 -15.43 -6.50
C VAL A 98 -6.92 -16.19 -6.00
N ARG A 99 -6.16 -16.78 -6.92
CA ARG A 99 -4.91 -17.49 -6.61
C ARG A 99 -3.80 -16.99 -7.56
N PRO A 100 -3.15 -15.86 -7.23
CA PRO A 100 -2.03 -15.34 -8.01
C PRO A 100 -0.78 -16.22 -7.85
N SER A 101 -0.04 -16.42 -8.93
CA SER A 101 1.24 -17.13 -8.97
C SER A 101 2.16 -16.50 -10.02
N GLY A 102 2.93 -15.50 -9.60
CA GLY A 102 3.87 -14.79 -10.48
C GLY A 102 3.14 -14.06 -11.61
N ASN A 103 3.42 -14.46 -12.86
CA ASN A 103 2.78 -13.91 -14.06
C ASN A 103 1.51 -14.66 -14.47
N GLN A 104 0.97 -15.51 -13.61
CA GLN A 104 -0.31 -16.21 -13.81
C GLN A 104 -1.25 -15.98 -12.62
N SER A 105 -2.55 -16.15 -12.85
CA SER A 105 -3.55 -16.19 -11.77
C SER A 105 -4.73 -17.07 -12.17
N THR A 106 -5.37 -17.66 -11.17
CA THR A 106 -6.68 -18.31 -11.36
C THR A 106 -7.72 -17.60 -10.51
N VAL A 107 -8.90 -17.41 -11.09
CA VAL A 107 -10.02 -16.71 -10.48
C VAL A 107 -11.24 -17.60 -10.54
N LYS A 108 -11.97 -17.68 -9.42
CA LYS A 108 -13.29 -18.29 -9.37
C LYS A 108 -14.35 -17.22 -9.15
N TYR A 109 -15.50 -17.46 -9.74
CA TYR A 109 -16.72 -16.70 -9.51
C TYR A 109 -17.80 -17.62 -8.95
N ASP A 110 -18.92 -17.05 -8.54
CA ASP A 110 -20.12 -17.81 -8.21
C ASP A 110 -20.59 -18.68 -9.39
N GLY A 111 -21.36 -19.72 -9.11
CA GLY A 111 -21.83 -20.66 -10.15
C GLY A 111 -20.75 -21.54 -10.77
N GLY A 112 -19.53 -21.58 -10.20
CA GLY A 112 -18.45 -22.47 -10.65
C GLY A 112 -17.71 -22.01 -11.90
N MET A 113 -17.94 -20.76 -12.33
CA MET A 113 -17.20 -20.12 -13.42
C MET A 113 -15.74 -19.93 -13.04
N LEU A 114 -14.85 -20.16 -14.00
CA LEU A 114 -13.41 -20.07 -13.82
C LEU A 114 -12.78 -19.15 -14.86
N LEU A 115 -11.74 -18.44 -14.44
CA LEU A 115 -10.87 -17.68 -15.32
C LEU A 115 -9.41 -18.01 -15.00
N LYS A 116 -8.63 -18.35 -16.02
CA LYS A 116 -7.17 -18.40 -15.97
C LYS A 116 -6.61 -17.17 -16.67
N LEU A 117 -5.71 -16.46 -16.01
CA LEU A 117 -4.98 -15.34 -16.59
C LEU A 117 -3.49 -15.65 -16.68
N SER A 118 -2.84 -15.14 -17.73
CA SER A 118 -1.39 -15.09 -17.84
C SER A 118 -0.95 -13.78 -18.47
N PHE A 119 0.17 -13.24 -18.00
CA PHE A 119 0.82 -12.09 -18.59
C PHE A 119 2.20 -12.49 -19.13
N ASP A 120 2.37 -12.36 -20.44
CA ASP A 120 3.67 -12.57 -21.09
C ASP A 120 3.85 -11.59 -22.25
N LYS A 121 5.07 -11.09 -22.41
CA LYS A 121 5.47 -10.17 -23.50
C LYS A 121 4.49 -9.03 -23.79
N GLY A 122 3.91 -8.42 -22.74
CA GLY A 122 2.97 -7.31 -22.89
C GLY A 122 1.54 -7.74 -23.28
N GLN A 123 1.23 -9.02 -23.22
CA GLN A 123 -0.09 -9.56 -23.51
C GLN A 123 -0.70 -10.16 -22.24
N LEU A 124 -1.86 -9.64 -21.84
CA LEU A 124 -2.71 -10.25 -20.84
C LEU A 124 -3.69 -11.19 -21.54
N ALA A 125 -3.48 -12.50 -21.39
CA ALA A 125 -4.35 -13.54 -21.91
C ALA A 125 -5.31 -14.04 -20.83
N MET A 126 -6.57 -14.25 -21.21
CA MET A 126 -7.68 -14.65 -20.36
C MET A 126 -8.40 -15.85 -21.00
N THR A 127 -8.42 -16.96 -20.29
CA THR A 127 -9.15 -18.17 -20.69
C THR A 127 -10.25 -18.46 -19.69
N PHE A 128 -11.49 -18.29 -20.12
CA PHE A 128 -12.66 -18.56 -19.33
C PHE A 128 -13.10 -20.03 -19.47
N SER A 129 -13.68 -20.59 -18.41
CA SER A 129 -14.23 -21.96 -18.41
C SER A 129 -15.50 -22.01 -17.57
N ASN A 130 -16.42 -22.90 -17.95
CA ASN A 130 -17.73 -23.05 -17.32
C ASN A 130 -18.57 -21.76 -17.32
N ILE A 131 -18.48 -20.95 -18.37
CA ILE A 131 -19.24 -19.70 -18.47
C ILE A 131 -20.65 -20.00 -19.00
N PRO A 132 -21.72 -19.67 -18.25
CA PRO A 132 -23.08 -19.85 -18.73
C PRO A 132 -23.39 -18.84 -19.84
N GLY A 133 -24.29 -19.20 -20.76
CA GLY A 133 -24.67 -18.35 -21.91
C GLY A 133 -25.33 -17.02 -21.54
N SER A 134 -25.71 -16.83 -20.27
CA SER A 134 -26.20 -15.56 -19.73
C SER A 134 -25.12 -14.50 -19.58
N ILE A 135 -23.83 -14.87 -19.46
CA ILE A 135 -22.72 -13.91 -19.37
C ILE A 135 -22.40 -13.37 -20.76
N LYS A 136 -22.38 -12.05 -20.88
CA LYS A 136 -22.24 -11.36 -22.17
C LYS A 136 -21.00 -10.51 -22.28
N LYS A 137 -20.44 -10.06 -21.16
CA LYS A 137 -19.30 -9.15 -21.15
C LYS A 137 -18.53 -9.26 -19.84
N PHE A 138 -17.30 -8.79 -19.85
CA PHE A 138 -16.52 -8.56 -18.66
C PHE A 138 -15.95 -7.14 -18.65
N ARG A 139 -15.81 -6.58 -17.45
CA ARG A 139 -15.27 -5.25 -17.19
C ARG A 139 -13.96 -5.39 -16.42
N MET A 140 -12.98 -4.57 -16.74
CA MET A 140 -11.79 -4.39 -15.91
C MET A 140 -11.60 -2.90 -15.60
N ASP A 141 -11.13 -2.63 -14.39
CA ASP A 141 -11.03 -1.31 -13.80
C ASP A 141 -9.58 -1.00 -13.42
N MET A 142 -9.18 0.26 -13.58
CA MET A 142 -7.86 0.75 -13.20
C MET A 142 -7.97 2.16 -12.64
N GLN A 143 -7.52 2.31 -11.40
CA GLN A 143 -7.45 3.59 -10.73
C GLN A 143 -6.19 4.37 -11.14
N LEU A 144 -6.35 5.66 -11.37
CA LEU A 144 -5.28 6.57 -11.78
C LEU A 144 -5.16 7.69 -10.73
N GLY A 145 -4.00 7.80 -10.08
CA GLY A 145 -3.77 8.81 -9.06
C GLY A 145 -3.90 10.25 -9.58
N PHE A 146 -4.26 11.21 -8.74
CA PHE A 146 -4.48 12.59 -9.20
C PHE A 146 -3.22 13.31 -9.70
N GLY A 147 -2.02 12.75 -9.51
CA GLY A 147 -0.76 13.32 -9.99
C GLY A 147 -0.67 13.50 -11.51
N TRP A 148 -1.54 12.85 -12.30
CA TRP A 148 -1.61 13.04 -13.75
C TRP A 148 -1.92 14.47 -14.18
N VAL A 149 -2.48 15.32 -13.31
CA VAL A 149 -2.69 16.75 -13.62
C VAL A 149 -1.38 17.53 -13.83
N ASN A 150 -0.25 16.99 -13.33
CA ASN A 150 1.06 17.63 -13.43
C ASN A 150 1.72 17.28 -14.78
N GLY A 151 1.09 17.67 -15.89
CA GLY A 151 1.63 17.49 -17.26
C GLY A 151 1.33 16.13 -17.91
N GLY A 152 0.49 15.30 -17.29
CA GLY A 152 0.03 14.05 -17.87
C GLY A 152 -1.01 14.25 -18.98
N LYS A 153 -1.03 13.34 -19.95
CA LYS A 153 -1.95 13.35 -21.08
C LYS A 153 -2.51 11.96 -21.37
N TYR A 154 -3.62 11.92 -22.10
CA TYR A 154 -4.19 10.69 -22.63
C TYR A 154 -4.54 10.86 -24.11
N LYS A 155 -4.41 9.79 -24.87
CA LYS A 155 -4.81 9.70 -26.28
C LYS A 155 -5.61 8.43 -26.51
N VAL A 156 -6.85 8.59 -26.98
CA VAL A 156 -7.69 7.46 -27.39
C VAL A 156 -7.53 7.26 -28.90
N ALA A 157 -7.58 6.00 -29.37
CA ALA A 157 -7.52 5.69 -30.79
C ALA A 157 -8.54 6.53 -31.60
N GLY A 158 -8.07 7.18 -32.66
CA GLY A 158 -8.91 8.04 -33.52
C GLY A 158 -9.32 9.39 -32.90
N GLN A 159 -8.75 9.76 -31.75
CA GLN A 159 -8.99 11.05 -31.08
C GLN A 159 -7.68 11.81 -30.89
N ASP A 160 -7.80 13.13 -30.73
CA ASP A 160 -6.67 13.98 -30.37
C ASP A 160 -6.18 13.70 -28.95
N GLU A 161 -4.88 13.89 -28.72
CA GLU A 161 -4.30 13.83 -27.37
C GLU A 161 -4.81 14.99 -26.53
N LYS A 162 -5.21 14.71 -25.29
CA LYS A 162 -5.76 15.69 -24.35
C LYS A 162 -5.03 15.63 -23.01
N PRO A 163 -4.84 16.77 -22.32
CA PRO A 163 -4.29 16.77 -20.97
C PRO A 163 -5.29 16.24 -19.94
N PHE A 164 -4.79 15.71 -18.83
CA PHE A 164 -5.64 15.49 -17.65
C PHE A 164 -6.05 16.84 -17.03
N PRO A 165 -7.33 17.06 -16.69
CA PRO A 165 -7.81 18.37 -16.28
C PRO A 165 -7.39 18.72 -14.85
N ALA A 166 -6.75 19.87 -14.66
CA ALA A 166 -6.40 20.39 -13.33
C ALA A 166 -7.65 20.75 -12.53
N GLU A 167 -8.62 21.41 -13.17
CA GLU A 167 -9.92 21.76 -12.59
C GLU A 167 -10.97 20.67 -12.85
N LYS A 168 -11.99 20.58 -11.99
CA LYS A 168 -13.06 19.60 -12.16
C LYS A 168 -13.86 19.95 -13.43
N PRO A 169 -13.95 19.05 -14.43
CA PRO A 169 -14.73 19.32 -15.64
C PRO A 169 -16.24 19.27 -15.36
N ASP A 170 -17.03 19.95 -16.20
CA ASP A 170 -18.50 19.95 -16.12
C ASP A 170 -19.10 18.55 -16.30
N LYS A 171 -18.44 17.71 -17.11
CA LYS A 171 -18.79 16.30 -17.31
C LYS A 171 -17.70 15.40 -16.74
N PRO A 172 -18.05 14.38 -15.95
CA PRO A 172 -17.05 13.50 -15.34
C PRO A 172 -16.30 12.63 -16.35
N HIS A 173 -16.93 12.30 -17.49
CA HIS A 173 -16.36 11.41 -18.49
C HIS A 173 -15.45 12.19 -19.46
N LEU A 174 -14.14 11.99 -19.34
CA LEU A 174 -13.13 12.53 -20.25
C LEU A 174 -13.18 11.83 -21.61
N PHE A 175 -13.53 10.55 -21.61
CA PHE A 175 -13.87 9.77 -22.79
C PHE A 175 -14.90 8.69 -22.44
N GLN A 176 -15.82 8.42 -23.36
CA GLN A 176 -16.80 7.35 -23.25
C GLN A 176 -17.19 6.87 -24.66
N GLY A 177 -16.88 5.61 -25.00
CA GLY A 177 -17.22 5.07 -26.31
C GLY A 177 -16.41 3.83 -26.69
N ASN A 178 -16.59 3.36 -27.92
CA ASN A 178 -15.78 2.28 -28.46
C ASN A 178 -14.38 2.78 -28.84
N ALA A 179 -13.35 2.05 -28.44
CA ALA A 179 -11.98 2.37 -28.76
C ALA A 179 -11.10 1.12 -28.76
N THR A 180 -10.15 1.09 -29.68
CA THR A 180 -9.18 -0.01 -29.85
C THR A 180 -7.90 0.21 -29.05
N SER A 181 -7.65 1.43 -28.57
CA SER A 181 -6.57 1.69 -27.63
C SER A 181 -6.74 3.00 -26.86
N ILE A 182 -6.02 3.07 -25.74
CA ILE A 182 -5.72 4.30 -25.00
C ILE A 182 -4.26 4.32 -24.61
N THR A 183 -3.61 5.46 -24.83
CA THR A 183 -2.24 5.74 -24.41
C THR A 183 -2.28 6.80 -23.32
N LEU A 184 -1.64 6.51 -22.19
CA LEU A 184 -1.37 7.46 -21.12
C LEU A 184 0.07 7.94 -21.25
N THR A 185 0.30 9.24 -21.26
CA THR A 185 1.63 9.85 -21.40
C THR A 185 1.93 10.64 -20.14
N ASN A 186 3.00 10.31 -19.42
CA ASN A 186 3.39 11.11 -18.24
C ASN A 186 4.10 12.41 -18.66
N HIS A 187 4.44 13.25 -17.68
CA HIS A 187 5.14 14.52 -17.91
C HIS A 187 6.55 14.37 -18.54
N GLU A 188 7.16 13.18 -18.47
CA GLU A 188 8.44 12.84 -19.10
C GLU A 188 8.26 12.33 -20.55
N GLY A 189 7.03 12.27 -21.06
CA GLY A 189 6.73 11.69 -22.37
C GLY A 189 6.74 10.16 -22.41
N LYS A 190 6.94 9.47 -21.27
CA LYS A 190 6.83 8.00 -21.20
C LYS A 190 5.38 7.59 -21.39
N THR A 191 5.17 6.51 -22.14
CA THR A 191 3.82 6.06 -22.48
C THR A 191 3.49 4.70 -21.88
N LEU A 192 2.25 4.55 -21.43
CA LEU A 192 1.60 3.28 -21.07
C LEU A 192 0.36 3.14 -21.95
N GLN A 193 0.36 2.14 -22.82
CA GLN A 193 -0.68 1.92 -23.81
C GLN A 193 -1.43 0.61 -23.53
N PHE A 194 -2.76 0.69 -23.58
CA PHE A 194 -3.66 -0.44 -23.59
C PHE A 194 -4.22 -0.63 -24.99
N GLY A 195 -3.92 -1.76 -25.62
CA GLY A 195 -4.55 -2.22 -26.86
C GLY A 195 -5.71 -3.15 -26.54
N LEU A 196 -6.89 -2.81 -27.02
CA LEU A 196 -8.15 -3.48 -26.78
C LEU A 196 -8.71 -4.06 -28.08
N PRO A 197 -9.51 -5.14 -28.04
CA PRO A 197 -10.28 -5.60 -29.20
C PRO A 197 -11.19 -4.50 -29.76
N ASP A 198 -11.45 -4.51 -31.07
CA ASP A 198 -12.17 -3.43 -31.76
C ASP A 198 -13.60 -3.17 -31.25
N TYR A 199 -14.21 -4.20 -30.69
CA TYR A 199 -15.56 -4.19 -30.12
C TYR A 199 -15.58 -3.80 -28.63
N SER A 200 -14.47 -3.31 -28.09
CA SER A 200 -14.38 -2.91 -26.68
C SER A 200 -15.00 -1.55 -26.45
N TYR A 201 -15.65 -1.39 -25.31
CA TYR A 201 -16.02 -0.10 -24.78
C TYR A 201 -14.95 0.38 -23.81
N LEU A 202 -14.58 1.65 -23.88
CA LEU A 202 -13.60 2.30 -23.03
C LEU A 202 -14.23 3.54 -22.38
N GLN A 203 -13.91 3.75 -21.10
CA GLN A 203 -14.28 4.94 -20.36
C GLN A 203 -13.10 5.45 -19.54
N LEU A 204 -12.82 6.75 -19.65
CA LEU A 204 -11.89 7.48 -18.80
C LEU A 204 -12.67 8.59 -18.12
N GLN A 205 -12.58 8.69 -16.80
CA GLN A 205 -13.38 9.61 -16.00
C GLN A 205 -12.59 10.27 -14.86
N ASP A 206 -13.08 11.43 -14.44
CA ASP A 206 -12.68 12.15 -13.24
C ASP A 206 -13.63 11.82 -12.09
N ASN A 207 -13.10 11.20 -11.03
CA ASN A 207 -13.91 10.77 -9.91
C ASN A 207 -14.18 11.87 -8.86
N ARG A 208 -13.70 13.11 -9.08
CA ARG A 208 -14.08 14.26 -8.23
C ARG A 208 -15.59 14.52 -8.28
N GLU A 209 -16.27 14.05 -9.33
CA GLU A 209 -17.73 14.04 -9.40
C GLU A 209 -18.37 13.28 -8.23
N TRP A 210 -17.75 12.20 -7.78
CA TRP A 210 -18.21 11.39 -6.65
C TRP A 210 -17.38 11.60 -5.38
N GLY A 211 -16.69 12.75 -5.27
CA GLY A 211 -15.93 13.15 -4.09
C GLY A 211 -14.57 12.47 -3.92
N TRP A 212 -14.11 11.70 -4.91
CA TRP A 212 -12.82 11.00 -4.83
C TRP A 212 -11.79 11.70 -5.70
N LYS A 213 -10.73 12.23 -5.09
CA LYS A 213 -9.69 13.01 -5.80
C LYS A 213 -8.74 12.09 -6.59
N MET A 214 -9.21 11.59 -7.74
CA MET A 214 -8.51 10.67 -8.63
C MET A 214 -9.18 10.58 -10.00
N PHE A 215 -8.49 9.96 -10.95
CA PHE A 215 -9.08 9.52 -12.22
C PHE A 215 -9.33 8.01 -12.21
N HIS A 216 -10.18 7.55 -13.11
CA HIS A 216 -10.53 6.15 -13.23
C HIS A 216 -10.69 5.76 -14.70
N MET A 217 -10.13 4.61 -15.06
CA MET A 217 -10.23 4.02 -16.40
C MET A 217 -10.90 2.66 -16.29
N MET A 218 -11.84 2.36 -17.17
CA MET A 218 -12.38 1.02 -17.31
C MET A 218 -12.61 0.68 -18.77
N PHE A 219 -12.58 -0.62 -19.07
CA PHE A 219 -13.02 -1.13 -20.35
C PHE A 219 -13.94 -2.32 -20.16
N MET A 220 -14.91 -2.46 -21.05
CA MET A 220 -15.83 -3.58 -21.13
C MET A 220 -15.64 -4.30 -22.46
N ILE A 221 -15.49 -5.62 -22.39
CA ILE A 221 -15.25 -6.46 -23.55
C ILE A 221 -16.37 -7.52 -23.61
N PRO A 222 -17.13 -7.58 -24.70
CA PRO A 222 -18.01 -8.70 -25.01
C PRO A 222 -17.32 -10.06 -24.82
N TYR A 223 -17.96 -10.92 -24.05
CA TYR A 223 -17.57 -12.32 -23.92
C TYR A 223 -18.07 -13.09 -25.16
N ASN A 224 -17.16 -13.84 -25.79
CA ASN A 224 -17.48 -14.67 -26.94
C ASN A 224 -17.07 -16.11 -26.60
N PRO A 225 -18.01 -17.05 -26.46
CA PRO A 225 -17.69 -18.45 -26.15
C PRO A 225 -16.86 -19.13 -27.26
N GLY A 226 -16.88 -18.60 -28.48
CA GLY A 226 -16.01 -19.08 -29.57
C GLY A 226 -14.54 -18.68 -29.42
N HIS A 227 -14.22 -17.67 -28.60
CA HIS A 227 -12.84 -17.25 -28.35
C HIS A 227 -12.23 -18.08 -27.22
N LYS A 228 -11.30 -18.98 -27.56
CA LYS A 228 -10.56 -19.77 -26.56
C LYS A 228 -9.73 -18.89 -25.61
N VAL A 229 -9.24 -17.77 -26.12
CA VAL A 229 -8.43 -16.80 -25.37
C VAL A 229 -8.92 -15.39 -25.72
N HIS A 230 -9.28 -14.64 -24.69
CA HIS A 230 -9.44 -13.18 -24.79
C HIS A 230 -8.11 -12.53 -24.44
N ALA A 231 -7.68 -11.54 -25.22
CA ALA A 231 -6.39 -10.88 -24.99
C ALA A 231 -6.52 -9.37 -25.05
N ILE A 232 -5.78 -8.69 -24.17
CA ILE A 232 -5.49 -7.27 -24.27
C ILE A 232 -3.98 -7.08 -24.30
N ARG A 233 -3.51 -6.03 -24.99
CA ARG A 233 -2.10 -5.65 -25.01
C ARG A 233 -1.86 -4.53 -24.00
N ILE A 234 -0.79 -4.64 -23.25
CA ILE A 234 -0.31 -3.63 -22.31
C ILE A 234 1.16 -3.42 -22.63
N GLY A 235 1.48 -2.25 -23.16
CA GLY A 235 2.82 -1.91 -23.62
C GLY A 235 3.12 -0.44 -23.42
N GLY A 236 4.19 0.04 -24.04
CA GLY A 236 4.60 1.42 -23.92
C GLY A 236 5.96 1.68 -24.55
N GLN A 237 6.23 2.94 -24.79
CA GLN A 237 7.52 3.46 -25.22
C GLN A 237 8.17 4.25 -24.09
N ALA A 238 9.47 4.04 -23.91
CA ALA A 238 10.29 4.96 -23.13
C ALA A 238 10.17 6.34 -23.78
N GLY A 239 9.88 7.35 -22.96
CA GLY A 239 9.87 8.74 -23.38
C GLY A 239 11.27 9.17 -23.81
N ASP A 240 11.32 10.11 -24.74
CA ASP A 240 12.51 10.88 -25.10
C ASP A 240 12.72 12.10 -24.20
N GLY A 241 11.74 12.40 -23.34
CA GLY A 241 11.81 13.46 -22.36
C GLY A 241 12.88 13.21 -21.30
N LYS A 242 13.67 14.23 -21.01
CA LYS A 242 14.57 14.24 -19.86
C LYS A 242 13.71 14.08 -18.59
N SER A 243 14.14 13.22 -17.68
CA SER A 243 13.53 13.15 -16.35
C SER A 243 13.41 14.54 -15.76
N GLN A 244 12.21 14.88 -15.29
CA GLN A 244 11.97 16.14 -14.62
C GLN A 244 12.15 15.96 -13.12
N VAL A 245 12.89 16.87 -12.51
CA VAL A 245 12.93 17.00 -11.05
C VAL A 245 11.56 17.48 -10.57
N LEU A 246 10.87 16.63 -9.80
CA LEU A 246 9.58 16.92 -9.18
C LEU A 246 9.70 17.21 -7.68
N VAL A 247 10.78 16.75 -7.06
CA VAL A 247 11.05 16.92 -5.63
C VAL A 247 12.37 17.67 -5.48
N ASP A 248 12.34 18.82 -4.84
CA ASP A 248 13.54 19.64 -4.60
C ASP A 248 14.43 19.05 -3.50
N ASP A 249 15.58 19.69 -3.25
CA ASP A 249 16.58 19.21 -2.29
C ASP A 249 16.05 19.10 -0.85
N LEU A 250 14.95 19.78 -0.54
CA LEU A 250 14.31 19.83 0.77
C LEU A 250 13.07 18.92 0.85
N GLY A 251 12.75 18.18 -0.21
CA GLY A 251 11.60 17.27 -0.25
C GLY A 251 10.28 17.95 -0.60
N GLN A 252 10.30 19.20 -1.09
CA GLN A 252 9.10 19.93 -1.47
C GLN A 252 8.82 19.76 -2.98
N ASN A 253 7.62 20.12 -3.43
CA ASN A 253 7.29 20.12 -4.85
C ASN A 253 8.21 21.11 -5.59
N ALA A 254 9.02 20.63 -6.54
CA ALA A 254 10.01 21.42 -7.27
C ALA A 254 9.38 22.40 -8.29
N THR A 255 8.18 22.10 -8.79
CA THR A 255 7.56 22.84 -9.90
C THR A 255 6.55 23.89 -9.45
N MET A 256 6.14 23.85 -8.18
CA MET A 256 5.16 24.78 -7.60
C MET A 256 5.83 25.83 -6.72
N ASP A 257 5.19 26.99 -6.60
CA ASP A 257 5.58 28.03 -5.65
C ASP A 257 4.37 28.45 -4.79
N TRP A 258 4.64 28.81 -3.52
CA TRP A 258 3.64 29.25 -2.55
C TRP A 258 4.29 30.11 -1.46
N PRO A 259 3.51 30.94 -0.75
CA PRO A 259 4.03 31.73 0.37
C PRO A 259 4.78 30.87 1.39
N GLN A 260 5.96 31.32 1.81
CA GLN A 260 6.83 30.65 2.79
C GLN A 260 7.46 29.32 2.31
N LYS A 261 7.42 28.98 1.02
CA LYS A 261 8.24 27.87 0.49
C LYS A 261 9.73 28.14 0.75
N VAL A 262 10.41 27.23 1.45
CA VAL A 262 11.86 27.35 1.74
C VAL A 262 12.64 27.14 0.45
N LYS A 263 13.51 28.09 0.07
CA LYS A 263 14.21 28.09 -1.22
C LYS A 263 15.63 27.57 -1.14
N SER A 264 16.20 27.45 0.05
CA SER A 264 17.58 27.00 0.23
C SER A 264 17.82 26.37 1.59
N VAL A 265 18.90 25.58 1.70
CA VAL A 265 19.39 25.09 3.00
C VAL A 265 19.74 26.27 3.93
N ALA A 266 20.27 27.37 3.40
CA ALA A 266 20.57 28.55 4.22
C ALA A 266 19.30 29.17 4.85
N GLU A 267 18.17 29.20 4.13
CA GLU A 267 16.88 29.59 4.69
C GLU A 267 16.38 28.60 5.74
N LEU A 268 16.50 27.29 5.49
CA LEU A 268 16.14 26.24 6.45
C LEU A 268 16.93 26.38 7.77
N LEU A 269 18.21 26.76 7.70
CA LEU A 269 19.03 26.95 8.90
C LEU A 269 18.63 28.23 9.66
N LYS A 270 18.31 29.31 8.95
CA LYS A 270 17.80 30.56 9.55
C LYS A 270 16.45 30.39 10.24
N ASP A 271 15.65 29.43 9.79
CA ASP A 271 14.35 29.10 10.40
C ASP A 271 14.47 28.72 11.88
N VAL A 272 15.58 28.12 12.33
CA VAL A 272 15.79 27.75 13.74
C VAL A 272 15.64 28.97 14.68
N GLU A 273 16.26 30.09 14.32
CA GLU A 273 16.24 31.31 15.14
C GLU A 273 14.87 32.01 15.07
N ALA A 274 14.26 32.07 13.89
CA ALA A 274 12.92 32.64 13.72
C ALA A 274 11.86 31.84 14.48
N GLU A 275 11.98 30.51 14.43
CA GLU A 275 11.11 29.57 15.12
C GLU A 275 11.22 29.71 16.65
N LYS A 276 12.44 29.92 17.18
CA LYS A 276 12.65 30.21 18.60
C LYS A 276 11.87 31.45 19.05
N ALA A 277 11.99 32.55 18.31
CA ALA A 277 11.27 33.79 18.62
C ALA A 277 9.74 33.60 18.57
N TYR A 278 9.25 32.83 17.60
CA TYR A 278 7.83 32.49 17.50
C TYR A 278 7.33 31.71 18.72
N TYR A 279 7.99 30.63 19.13
CA TYR A 279 7.56 29.86 20.31
C TYR A 279 7.73 30.63 21.63
N ASP A 280 8.73 31.51 21.72
CA ASP A 280 8.90 32.37 22.90
C ASP A 280 7.78 33.41 23.02
N SER A 281 7.11 33.77 21.91
CA SER A 281 5.95 34.66 21.91
C SER A 281 4.63 34.00 22.39
N LEU A 282 4.61 32.67 22.51
CA LEU A 282 3.41 31.92 22.90
C LEU A 282 3.28 31.80 24.42
N ASN A 283 2.04 31.91 24.90
CA ASN A 283 1.67 31.75 26.31
C ASN A 283 0.88 30.45 26.51
N PRO A 284 1.55 29.29 26.66
CA PRO A 284 0.85 28.03 26.85
C PRO A 284 0.19 27.95 28.24
N PRO A 285 -0.84 27.11 28.40
CA PRO A 285 -1.39 26.82 29.71
C PRO A 285 -0.34 26.23 30.66
N GLN A 286 -0.51 26.48 31.95
CA GLN A 286 0.30 25.86 32.99
C GLN A 286 -0.30 24.51 33.35
N TRP A 287 0.49 23.46 33.17
CA TRP A 287 0.13 22.10 33.53
C TRP A 287 0.84 21.68 34.81
N ASP A 288 0.29 20.69 35.50
CA ASP A 288 1.04 19.98 36.53
C ASP A 288 2.09 19.04 35.92
N THR A 289 2.69 18.21 36.78
CA THR A 289 3.72 17.23 36.40
C THR A 289 3.30 16.36 35.21
N TYR A 290 2.02 15.96 35.10
CA TYR A 290 1.55 14.97 34.14
C TYR A 290 0.72 15.56 33.00
N GLY A 291 0.53 16.88 32.98
CA GLY A 291 -0.24 17.55 31.93
C GLY A 291 -1.67 17.92 32.34
N GLY A 292 -2.06 17.70 33.60
CA GLY A 292 -3.38 18.03 34.11
C GLY A 292 -3.53 19.48 34.55
N LEU A 293 -4.77 19.86 34.84
CA LEU A 293 -5.14 21.21 35.29
C LEU A 293 -4.85 21.37 36.79
N PRO A 294 -3.85 22.17 37.20
CA PRO A 294 -3.43 22.26 38.59
C PRO A 294 -4.58 22.69 39.53
N GLY A 295 -4.67 22.04 40.70
CA GLY A 295 -5.65 22.35 41.75
C GLY A 295 -7.09 21.91 41.44
N SER A 296 -7.34 21.39 40.24
CA SER A 296 -8.66 20.87 39.87
C SER A 296 -9.05 19.63 40.69
N GLY A 297 -8.08 18.84 41.15
CA GLY A 297 -8.30 17.68 42.00
C GLY A 297 -9.06 18.01 43.29
N GLN A 298 -8.59 19.00 44.04
CA GLN A 298 -9.25 19.47 45.26
C GLN A 298 -10.63 20.06 44.96
N LYS A 299 -10.74 20.89 43.91
CA LYS A 299 -11.99 21.57 43.54
C LYS A 299 -13.09 20.60 43.11
N LEU A 300 -12.72 19.50 42.47
CA LEU A 300 -13.64 18.50 41.92
C LEU A 300 -13.75 17.24 42.80
N GLY A 301 -12.96 17.14 43.87
CA GLY A 301 -12.90 15.98 44.75
C GLY A 301 -12.40 14.71 44.05
N LEU A 302 -11.41 14.83 43.18
CA LEU A 302 -10.80 13.72 42.43
C LEU A 302 -9.74 13.00 43.29
N LYS A 303 -9.55 11.70 43.04
CA LYS A 303 -8.61 10.87 43.79
C LYS A 303 -7.23 10.90 43.13
N LYS A 304 -6.20 10.97 43.97
CA LYS A 304 -4.81 10.74 43.57
C LYS A 304 -4.50 9.25 43.65
N THR A 305 -4.40 8.57 42.52
CA THR A 305 -4.16 7.12 42.46
C THR A 305 -2.72 6.77 42.06
N GLY A 306 -1.94 7.74 41.57
CA GLY A 306 -0.63 7.50 40.98
C GLY A 306 -0.66 7.06 39.52
N PHE A 307 -1.84 6.91 38.91
CA PHE A 307 -2.02 6.54 37.51
C PHE A 307 -3.16 7.31 36.85
N PHE A 308 -3.13 7.41 35.53
CA PHE A 308 -4.29 7.88 34.78
C PHE A 308 -5.50 6.98 35.03
N HIS A 309 -6.65 7.58 35.32
CA HIS A 309 -7.89 6.87 35.55
C HIS A 309 -9.10 7.75 35.24
N VAL A 310 -10.30 7.16 35.17
CA VAL A 310 -11.51 7.92 34.87
C VAL A 310 -12.39 7.99 36.12
N GLU A 311 -12.87 9.18 36.45
CA GLU A 311 -13.89 9.41 37.47
C GLU A 311 -15.14 10.07 36.88
N LYS A 312 -16.32 9.65 37.35
CA LYS A 312 -17.58 10.34 37.05
C LYS A 312 -17.88 11.34 38.17
N LYS A 313 -18.04 12.63 37.83
CA LYS A 313 -18.50 13.68 38.75
C LYS A 313 -19.78 14.30 38.20
N GLY A 314 -20.90 14.04 38.88
CA GLY A 314 -22.23 14.35 38.34
C GLY A 314 -22.44 13.65 36.99
N GLU A 315 -22.78 14.42 35.95
CA GLU A 315 -22.98 13.90 34.59
C GLU A 315 -21.70 13.83 33.73
N ARG A 316 -20.55 14.30 34.24
CA ARG A 316 -19.30 14.38 33.46
C ARG A 316 -18.35 13.25 33.81
N TRP A 317 -17.84 12.58 32.78
CA TRP A 317 -16.66 11.73 32.89
C TRP A 317 -15.41 12.58 32.74
N ILE A 318 -14.47 12.38 33.66
CA ILE A 318 -13.23 13.15 33.76
C ILE A 318 -12.09 12.13 33.74
N LEU A 319 -11.18 12.29 32.78
CA LEU A 319 -9.88 11.63 32.84
C LEU A 319 -9.06 12.38 33.90
N VAL A 320 -8.45 11.64 34.82
CA VAL A 320 -7.73 12.15 35.98
C VAL A 320 -6.29 11.65 35.86
N ASP A 321 -5.33 12.53 36.09
CA ASP A 321 -3.90 12.19 36.02
C ASP A 321 -3.37 11.53 37.32
N PRO A 322 -2.09 11.09 37.32
CA PRO A 322 -1.45 10.51 38.50
C PRO A 322 -1.41 11.39 39.75
N GLU A 323 -1.47 12.72 39.62
CA GLU A 323 -1.52 13.64 40.76
C GLU A 323 -2.93 13.88 41.29
N GLY A 324 -3.95 13.37 40.60
CA GLY A 324 -5.35 13.52 40.97
C GLY A 324 -5.99 14.79 40.40
N ASN A 325 -5.42 15.40 39.36
CA ASN A 325 -6.02 16.55 38.68
C ASN A 325 -6.79 16.12 37.43
N ALA A 326 -7.79 16.91 37.05
CA ALA A 326 -8.51 16.74 35.81
C ALA A 326 -7.57 16.92 34.61
N PHE A 327 -7.59 15.95 33.72
CA PHE A 327 -6.76 15.88 32.54
C PHE A 327 -7.64 15.86 31.29
N PHE A 328 -7.32 16.73 30.33
CA PHE A 328 -7.91 16.71 29.00
C PHE A 328 -6.82 16.26 28.02
N HIS A 329 -7.05 15.13 27.34
CA HIS A 329 -6.05 14.57 26.43
C HIS A 329 -5.94 15.38 25.14
N LEU A 330 -4.98 16.31 25.09
CA LEU A 330 -4.63 17.05 23.89
C LEU A 330 -3.29 16.51 23.38
N GLY A 331 -3.38 15.44 22.58
CA GLY A 331 -2.23 14.70 22.06
C GLY A 331 -2.06 14.81 20.54
N ILE A 332 -0.80 14.79 20.08
CA ILE A 332 -0.46 14.75 18.64
C ILE A 332 -0.36 13.31 18.17
N CYS A 333 -1.17 12.96 17.16
CA CYS A 333 -1.10 11.67 16.48
C CYS A 333 0.21 11.54 15.67
N CYS A 334 0.76 10.33 15.58
CA CYS A 334 2.02 10.04 14.88
C CYS A 334 3.22 10.86 15.42
N PHE A 335 3.31 11.02 16.74
CA PHE A 335 4.40 11.77 17.38
C PHE A 335 5.70 10.97 17.35
N GLY A 336 6.48 11.17 16.29
CA GLY A 336 7.75 10.49 16.09
C GLY A 336 8.30 10.67 14.67
N PRO A 337 9.49 10.11 14.39
CA PRO A 337 10.09 10.15 13.05
C PRO A 337 9.24 9.38 12.04
N ALA A 338 8.37 10.10 11.35
CA ALA A 338 7.46 9.57 10.33
C ALA A 338 7.61 10.34 9.00
N ALA A 339 6.79 9.98 8.01
CA ALA A 339 6.76 10.51 6.65
C ALA A 339 7.94 10.11 5.77
N TYR A 340 7.83 8.91 5.17
CA TYR A 340 8.76 8.38 4.19
C TYR A 340 8.15 8.39 2.79
N THR A 341 9.01 8.44 1.78
CA THR A 341 8.64 8.31 0.37
C THR A 341 9.58 7.35 -0.34
N TYR A 342 9.06 6.42 -1.14
CA TYR A 342 9.87 5.46 -1.90
C TYR A 342 10.72 6.17 -2.96
N VAL A 343 11.94 5.75 -3.23
CA VAL A 343 12.79 6.34 -4.29
C VAL A 343 13.03 5.38 -5.45
N GLU A 344 12.85 4.08 -5.22
CA GLU A 344 13.09 3.05 -6.23
C GLU A 344 12.19 3.25 -7.45
N GLY A 345 12.75 3.14 -8.66
CA GLY A 345 12.03 3.35 -9.92
C GLY A 345 11.67 4.81 -10.25
N ARG A 346 12.09 5.77 -9.43
CA ARG A 346 11.84 7.21 -9.65
C ARG A 346 12.93 8.13 -9.06
N ARG A 347 14.17 7.64 -8.94
CA ARG A 347 15.30 8.38 -8.37
C ARG A 347 15.58 9.68 -9.11
N GLU A 348 15.36 9.65 -10.42
CA GLU A 348 15.54 10.76 -11.35
C GLU A 348 14.56 11.93 -11.15
N GLN A 349 13.50 11.73 -10.35
CA GLN A 349 12.52 12.78 -9.98
C GLN A 349 12.96 13.62 -8.78
N TYR A 350 14.03 13.22 -8.08
CA TYR A 350 14.55 13.91 -6.91
C TYR A 350 15.77 14.73 -7.31
N ALA A 351 15.77 16.03 -6.99
CA ALA A 351 16.92 16.91 -7.17
C ALA A 351 18.14 16.39 -6.39
N TRP A 352 17.87 15.82 -5.22
CA TRP A 352 18.88 15.31 -4.32
C TRP A 352 18.39 14.08 -3.54
N LEU A 353 19.29 13.11 -3.42
CA LEU A 353 19.17 11.98 -2.51
C LEU A 353 20.54 11.77 -1.85
N PRO A 354 20.62 11.71 -0.51
CA PRO A 354 21.88 11.41 0.17
C PRO A 354 22.25 9.94 -0.03
N PRO A 355 23.53 9.57 0.14
CA PRO A 355 23.90 8.17 0.30
C PRO A 355 23.10 7.50 1.43
N VAL A 356 22.80 6.20 1.27
CA VAL A 356 22.03 5.43 2.28
C VAL A 356 22.79 5.34 3.60
N GLU A 357 24.11 5.20 3.52
CA GLU A 357 25.00 5.23 4.68
C GLU A 357 25.62 6.62 4.87
N GLY A 358 26.07 6.91 6.09
CA GLY A 358 26.70 8.19 6.44
C GLY A 358 25.82 9.11 7.30
N GLU A 359 25.88 10.40 7.02
CA GLU A 359 25.23 11.47 7.82
C GLU A 359 23.70 11.29 7.87
N TYR A 360 23.07 11.09 6.72
CA TYR A 360 21.61 11.00 6.58
C TYR A 360 21.05 9.59 6.81
N ARG A 361 21.86 8.67 7.37
CA ARG A 361 21.51 7.25 7.45
C ARG A 361 20.22 6.96 8.22
N THR A 362 19.82 7.84 9.14
CA THR A 362 18.59 7.70 9.93
C THR A 362 17.37 8.35 9.27
N ALA A 363 17.56 9.09 8.19
CA ALA A 363 16.48 9.57 7.33
C ALA A 363 15.97 8.50 6.35
N TRP A 364 16.75 7.44 6.12
CA TRP A 364 16.34 6.28 5.33
C TRP A 364 15.47 5.31 6.13
N GLY A 365 14.47 4.72 5.47
CA GLY A 365 13.63 3.67 6.03
C GLY A 365 14.46 2.43 6.35
N ARG A 366 14.20 1.81 7.50
CA ARG A 366 14.96 0.63 7.97
C ARG A 366 14.08 -0.54 8.42
N ASP A 367 12.78 -0.30 8.52
CA ASP A 367 11.81 -1.32 8.90
C ASP A 367 11.21 -2.04 7.68
N ASN A 368 10.47 -3.11 7.96
CA ASN A 368 9.78 -3.90 6.95
C ASN A 368 8.62 -3.15 6.28
N TYR A 369 8.18 -2.01 6.84
CA TYR A 369 7.04 -1.26 6.33
C TYR A 369 7.46 -0.26 5.25
N TRP A 370 8.52 0.51 5.49
CA TRP A 370 8.99 1.57 4.59
C TRP A 370 10.09 1.14 3.62
N SER A 371 10.68 -0.05 3.77
CA SER A 371 11.82 -0.52 2.96
C SER A 371 13.09 0.35 3.11
N ARG A 372 14.25 -0.23 2.80
CA ARG A 372 15.52 0.51 2.66
C ARG A 372 15.55 1.46 1.47
N THR A 373 14.51 1.42 0.65
CA THR A 373 14.36 2.25 -0.55
C THR A 373 13.39 3.42 -0.34
N ALA A 374 13.06 3.77 0.91
CA ALA A 374 12.33 5.01 1.20
C ALA A 374 13.16 5.97 2.05
N ILE A 375 12.94 7.26 1.86
CA ILE A 375 13.60 8.34 2.62
C ILE A 375 12.57 9.31 3.19
N SER A 376 12.84 9.85 4.37
CA SER A 376 12.14 10.98 4.95
C SER A 376 12.95 12.27 4.75
N PHE A 377 12.49 13.13 3.85
CA PHE A 377 13.08 14.47 3.68
C PHE A 377 12.88 15.34 4.92
N HIS A 378 11.81 15.10 5.71
CA HIS A 378 11.62 15.78 6.99
C HIS A 378 12.77 15.46 7.95
N LEU A 379 13.12 14.18 8.10
CA LEU A 379 14.26 13.78 8.94
C LEU A 379 15.58 14.28 8.37
N ALA A 380 15.77 14.26 7.04
CA ALA A 380 16.96 14.84 6.43
C ALA A 380 17.09 16.35 6.71
N ASN A 381 15.99 17.09 6.68
CA ASN A 381 15.95 18.51 7.01
C ASN A 381 16.22 18.78 8.50
N MET A 382 15.74 17.92 9.41
CA MET A 382 16.10 18.01 10.83
C MET A 382 17.58 17.72 11.05
N ILE A 383 18.17 16.74 10.35
CA ILE A 383 19.62 16.49 10.38
C ILE A 383 20.38 17.74 9.90
N ARG A 384 19.92 18.40 8.83
CA ARG A 384 20.49 19.69 8.40
C ARG A 384 20.39 20.76 9.48
N LYS A 385 19.21 20.95 10.10
CA LYS A 385 18.97 21.98 11.14
C LYS A 385 19.82 21.77 12.39
N TYR A 386 20.03 20.52 12.81
CA TYR A 386 20.62 20.21 14.13
C TYR A 386 21.99 19.51 14.07
N GLY A 387 22.49 19.16 12.89
CA GLY A 387 23.82 18.58 12.70
C GLY A 387 24.01 17.17 13.29
N GLN A 388 22.93 16.48 13.64
CA GLN A 388 22.99 15.16 14.28
C GLN A 388 21.95 14.19 13.69
N PRO A 389 22.20 12.87 13.73
CA PRO A 389 21.22 11.88 13.29
C PRO A 389 19.89 12.00 14.05
N MET A 390 18.77 11.95 13.33
CA MET A 390 17.44 11.92 13.95
C MET A 390 17.03 10.50 14.31
N THR A 391 16.75 10.28 15.60
CA THR A 391 16.23 9.04 16.18
C THR A 391 14.90 9.34 16.87
N PRO A 392 14.10 8.34 17.29
CA PRO A 392 12.92 8.62 18.11
C PRO A 392 13.23 9.47 19.36
N GLU A 393 14.39 9.26 19.99
CA GLU A 393 14.85 10.03 21.15
C GLU A 393 15.10 11.50 20.80
N THR A 394 16.00 11.78 19.86
CA THR A 394 16.37 13.16 19.48
C THR A 394 15.20 13.90 18.82
N PHE A 395 14.35 13.19 18.08
CA PHE A 395 13.10 13.75 17.57
C PHE A 395 12.20 14.21 18.71
N THR A 396 12.00 13.36 19.72
CA THR A 396 11.18 13.67 20.89
C THR A 396 11.76 14.84 21.69
N GLU A 397 13.08 14.89 21.86
CA GLU A 397 13.81 15.99 22.50
C GLU A 397 13.45 17.35 21.88
N HIS A 398 13.46 17.42 20.55
CA HIS A 398 13.15 18.64 19.80
C HIS A 398 11.65 18.96 19.79
N MET A 399 10.78 17.95 19.77
CA MET A 399 9.36 18.15 19.55
C MET A 399 8.56 18.42 20.83
N ILE A 400 8.88 17.82 21.98
CA ILE A 400 8.14 18.04 23.23
C ILE A 400 8.05 19.53 23.60
N PRO A 401 9.15 20.32 23.59
CA PRO A 401 9.08 21.75 23.90
C PRO A 401 8.15 22.53 22.97
N ARG A 402 8.18 22.21 21.67
CA ARG A 402 7.38 22.87 20.65
C ARG A 402 5.89 22.64 20.86
N VAL A 403 5.50 21.39 21.08
CA VAL A 403 4.08 21.04 21.21
C VAL A 403 3.49 21.52 22.53
N ARG A 404 4.31 21.59 23.60
CA ARG A 404 3.91 22.25 24.85
C ARG A 404 3.62 23.73 24.67
N LYS A 405 4.42 24.44 23.85
CA LYS A 405 4.18 25.86 23.53
C LYS A 405 2.86 26.07 22.79
N PHE A 406 2.40 25.08 22.01
CA PHE A 406 1.06 25.05 21.41
C PHE A 406 -0.05 24.62 22.39
N GLY A 407 0.28 24.21 23.61
CA GLY A 407 -0.67 23.78 24.63
C GLY A 407 -0.94 22.27 24.64
N PHE A 408 -0.32 21.46 23.79
CA PHE A 408 -0.43 20.00 23.88
C PHE A 408 0.25 19.51 25.16
N ASN A 409 -0.37 18.51 25.80
CA ASN A 409 0.09 17.95 27.06
C ASN A 409 0.50 16.48 26.96
N SER A 410 0.39 15.87 25.79
CA SER A 410 0.78 14.47 25.59
C SER A 410 1.17 14.09 24.16
N GLY A 411 1.79 12.91 24.02
CA GLY A 411 1.88 12.16 22.77
C GLY A 411 0.58 11.40 22.49
N GLY A 412 0.06 11.50 21.27
CA GLY A 412 -1.18 10.85 20.83
C GLY A 412 -0.95 9.47 20.18
N ALA A 413 -1.99 8.94 19.56
CA ALA A 413 -1.97 7.60 18.95
C ALA A 413 -0.91 7.48 17.84
N PHE A 414 -0.48 6.24 17.54
CA PHE A 414 0.47 5.92 16.47
C PHE A 414 1.86 6.60 16.58
N SER A 415 2.24 7.02 17.78
CA SER A 415 3.55 7.60 18.09
C SER A 415 4.64 6.52 18.22
N SER A 416 5.92 6.90 18.14
CA SER A 416 7.06 5.96 18.13
C SER A 416 7.36 5.28 19.48
N GLY A 417 6.41 5.30 20.41
CA GLY A 417 6.53 4.76 21.76
C GLY A 417 7.30 5.68 22.71
N ARG A 418 7.52 5.18 23.93
CA ARG A 418 8.21 5.89 25.01
C ARG A 418 9.70 6.05 24.73
N THR A 419 10.20 7.25 25.00
CA THR A 419 11.64 7.59 24.99
C THR A 419 12.09 8.10 26.36
N ASP A 420 13.38 8.31 26.58
CA ASP A 420 13.88 8.87 27.84
C ASP A 420 13.48 10.34 28.02
N GLU A 421 13.33 11.09 26.93
CA GLU A 421 12.84 12.46 26.93
C GLU A 421 11.37 12.58 27.39
N HIS A 422 10.53 11.56 27.19
CA HIS A 422 9.20 11.52 27.81
C HIS A 422 9.32 11.52 29.34
N VAL A 423 10.23 10.71 29.88
CA VAL A 423 10.49 10.59 31.33
C VAL A 423 11.05 11.88 31.88
N LYS A 424 12.16 12.34 31.29
CA LYS A 424 12.90 13.53 31.72
C LYS A 424 12.01 14.77 31.75
N ARG A 425 11.02 14.85 30.86
CA ARG A 425 10.13 16.00 30.75
C ARG A 425 8.77 15.81 31.39
N ASN A 426 8.46 14.63 31.92
CA ASN A 426 7.12 14.21 32.33
C ASN A 426 6.08 14.49 31.24
N PHE A 427 6.33 13.99 30.03
CA PHE A 427 5.41 14.13 28.91
C PHE A 427 4.63 12.83 28.76
N SER A 428 3.37 12.87 29.16
CA SER A 428 2.46 11.73 29.13
C SER A 428 2.20 11.29 27.69
N TYR A 429 1.85 10.03 27.48
CA TYR A 429 1.65 9.48 26.14
C TYR A 429 0.63 8.34 26.15
N VAL A 430 -0.01 8.11 25.01
CA VAL A 430 -0.73 6.86 24.75
C VAL A 430 0.20 5.85 24.09
N SER A 431 0.06 4.59 24.48
CA SER A 431 0.75 3.46 23.87
C SER A 431 -0.22 2.70 22.97
N HIS A 432 0.25 1.59 22.38
CA HIS A 432 -0.60 0.70 21.60
C HIS A 432 -0.37 -0.75 22.01
N LEU A 433 -1.43 -1.55 21.96
CA LEU A 433 -1.33 -2.99 22.18
C LEU A 433 -0.63 -3.68 20.99
N PRO A 434 0.25 -4.66 21.23
CA PRO A 434 0.96 -5.43 20.19
C PRO A 434 0.04 -6.49 19.55
N ILE A 435 -1.06 -6.06 18.94
CA ILE A 435 -2.12 -6.90 18.36
C ILE A 435 -2.17 -6.85 16.82
N GLN A 436 -1.09 -6.42 16.19
CA GLN A 436 -1.00 -6.15 14.75
C GLN A 436 -0.29 -7.30 14.00
N PRO A 437 -0.35 -7.38 12.66
CA PRO A 437 0.29 -8.44 11.89
C PRO A 437 1.80 -8.52 12.08
N TRP A 438 2.48 -7.38 12.23
CA TRP A 438 3.90 -7.33 12.56
C TRP A 438 4.22 -7.81 13.99
N SER A 439 3.20 -7.97 14.84
CA SER A 439 3.28 -8.63 16.16
C SER A 439 2.86 -10.11 16.10
N GLY A 440 2.69 -10.67 14.91
CA GLY A 440 2.32 -12.08 14.71
C GLY A 440 0.82 -12.36 14.84
N ILE A 441 -0.04 -11.34 14.78
CA ILE A 441 -1.50 -11.49 14.82
C ILE A 441 -2.07 -11.38 13.39
N PRO A 442 -2.43 -12.50 12.74
CA PRO A 442 -2.93 -12.46 11.37
C PRO A 442 -4.33 -11.84 11.31
N PHE A 443 -4.60 -11.08 10.25
CA PHE A 443 -5.96 -10.62 9.95
C PHE A 443 -6.76 -11.72 9.23
N LEU A 444 -8.09 -11.67 9.34
CA LEU A 444 -9.09 -12.60 8.82
C LEU A 444 -9.17 -12.70 7.27
N GLY A 445 -8.25 -12.08 6.54
CA GLY A 445 -8.24 -12.14 5.08
C GLY A 445 -9.40 -11.34 4.42
N SER A 446 -9.77 -11.74 3.20
CA SER A 446 -10.70 -10.99 2.35
C SER A 446 -12.11 -10.91 2.95
N GLY A 447 -12.63 -9.70 3.13
CA GLY A 447 -14.02 -9.43 3.53
C GLY A 447 -14.17 -8.64 4.82
N VAL A 448 -13.18 -8.70 5.72
CA VAL A 448 -13.16 -7.93 6.97
C VAL A 448 -11.77 -7.33 7.16
N ARG A 449 -11.67 -6.02 7.03
CA ARG A 449 -10.39 -5.30 7.08
C ARG A 449 -9.86 -5.23 8.52
N GLU A 450 -8.55 -5.40 8.68
CA GLU A 450 -7.82 -5.13 9.94
C GLU A 450 -8.41 -5.79 11.19
N THR A 451 -9.02 -6.97 11.03
CA THR A 451 -9.66 -7.73 12.11
C THR A 451 -9.02 -9.11 12.21
N PHE A 452 -8.76 -9.60 13.41
CA PHE A 452 -8.29 -10.97 13.69
C PHE A 452 -9.44 -11.81 14.28
N ASP A 453 -9.31 -13.14 14.29
CA ASP A 453 -10.27 -14.03 14.96
C ASP A 453 -10.08 -13.98 16.48
N PRO A 454 -11.01 -13.39 17.27
CA PRO A 454 -10.85 -13.34 18.72
C PRO A 454 -11.15 -14.70 19.40
N PHE A 455 -11.71 -15.67 18.68
CA PHE A 455 -12.03 -17.00 19.18
C PHE A 455 -10.93 -18.04 18.86
N ASP A 456 -9.96 -17.71 18.01
CA ASP A 456 -8.81 -18.57 17.76
C ASP A 456 -7.88 -18.59 18.98
N GLU A 457 -7.80 -19.76 19.62
CA GLU A 457 -7.01 -19.96 20.83
C GLU A 457 -5.51 -19.70 20.62
N LYS A 458 -4.98 -19.93 19.41
CA LYS A 458 -3.58 -19.63 19.09
C LYS A 458 -3.34 -18.12 19.02
N ILE A 459 -4.32 -17.37 18.51
CA ILE A 459 -4.27 -15.90 18.48
C ILE A 459 -4.31 -15.37 19.91
N ARG A 460 -5.23 -15.86 20.75
CA ARG A 460 -5.33 -15.48 22.17
C ARG A 460 -4.02 -15.73 22.92
N GLN A 461 -3.45 -16.93 22.78
CA GLN A 461 -2.13 -17.26 23.38
C GLN A 461 -1.01 -16.35 22.87
N ARG A 462 -1.01 -15.98 21.58
CA ARG A 462 -0.04 -15.05 21.02
C ARG A 462 -0.20 -13.64 21.60
N ILE A 463 -1.43 -13.16 21.77
CA ILE A 463 -1.71 -11.87 22.40
C ILE A 463 -1.18 -11.86 23.83
N ASP A 464 -1.46 -12.90 24.63
CA ASP A 464 -0.97 -13.01 26.00
C ASP A 464 0.57 -12.99 26.07
N GLN A 465 1.23 -13.73 25.17
CA GLN A 465 2.69 -13.70 25.04
C GLN A 465 3.21 -12.29 24.70
N ASN A 466 2.56 -11.59 23.78
CA ASN A 466 2.94 -10.24 23.39
C ASN A 466 2.75 -9.25 24.55
N PHE A 467 1.67 -9.38 25.33
CA PHE A 467 1.40 -8.51 26.48
C PHE A 467 2.39 -8.76 27.62
N ALA A 468 2.65 -10.02 27.96
CA ALA A 468 3.64 -10.39 28.97
C ALA A 468 5.05 -9.89 28.60
N LYS A 469 5.38 -9.88 27.31
CA LYS A 469 6.68 -9.40 26.82
C LYS A 469 6.83 -7.88 26.84
N SER A 470 5.81 -7.15 26.36
CA SER A 470 5.97 -5.74 25.99
C SER A 470 5.13 -4.76 26.81
N VAL A 471 4.03 -5.20 27.40
CA VAL A 471 3.10 -4.37 28.19
C VAL A 471 3.44 -4.44 29.67
N ALA A 472 3.75 -5.64 30.18
CA ALA A 472 4.01 -5.86 31.61
C ALA A 472 5.16 -5.01 32.17
N SER A 473 6.22 -4.76 31.39
CA SER A 473 7.37 -3.93 31.80
C SER A 473 7.04 -2.43 31.95
N ARG A 474 5.83 -2.03 31.58
CA ARG A 474 5.32 -0.65 31.65
C ARG A 474 4.16 -0.50 32.63
N ALA A 475 3.85 -1.52 33.43
CA ALA A 475 2.73 -1.51 34.37
C ALA A 475 2.83 -0.35 35.38
N ASP A 476 4.05 -0.02 35.81
CA ASP A 476 4.32 1.04 36.79
C ASP A 476 4.72 2.37 36.14
N ASP A 477 4.56 2.56 34.83
CA ASP A 477 4.88 3.82 34.17
C ASP A 477 3.72 4.82 34.32
N PRO A 478 3.85 5.88 35.17
CA PRO A 478 2.77 6.81 35.42
C PRO A 478 2.50 7.74 34.22
N LEU A 479 3.38 7.76 33.21
CA LEU A 479 3.21 8.58 32.01
C LEU A 479 2.29 7.93 30.96
N VAL A 480 1.98 6.64 31.10
CA VAL A 480 1.08 5.95 30.18
C VAL A 480 -0.37 6.34 30.49
N ILE A 481 -0.99 7.07 29.58
CA ILE A 481 -2.41 7.45 29.68
C ILE A 481 -3.30 6.23 29.45
N GLY A 482 -2.91 5.38 28.51
CA GLY A 482 -3.64 4.18 28.10
C GLY A 482 -2.98 3.48 26.91
N TYR A 483 -3.51 2.30 26.54
CA TYR A 483 -3.03 1.45 25.43
C TYR A 483 -4.05 1.28 24.32
#